data_AF-A0A6G1BXG6-F1
#
_entry.id   AF-A0A6G1BXG6-F1
#
_cell.length_a   1.000
_cell.length_b   1.000
_cell.length_c   1.000
_cell.angle_alpha   90.00
_cell.angle_beta   90.00
_cell.angle_gamma   90.00
#
_symmetry.space_group_name_H-M   'P 1'
#
loop_
_entity.id
_entity.type
_entity.pdbx_description
1 polymer ?
#
loop_
_entity_poly.entity_id
_entity_poly.type
_entity_poly.pdbx_seq_one_letter_code
_entity_poly.pdbx_strand_id
1 'polypeptide(L)'
;MASSSSDPDKLMAKADKLTKLSFTRWNADWKSATSLYEQAAIAYRFRKDNEKAKDAFEKASKGQEMISSYPSENISIAVFNIPWDAAKHMESAGALAKELARWNEVADFYRRASELYRECGRPQPASDALAKGASFLEDKAPEEAIKMYDEACSVLEEDGKEQMAFDLYRAAASLYVKLEKYSDAAAAFLRLGSAADKCNAMNSQCKGYLSAIIIYLYAHDFQQAQKCYNDCSEVQAFLNSDQNRCAMKLLSAYEEGDAEEIKKAAQSSAINHLDHVVIRLARKLPTGDLQTITKLAADDGEDSLDENDLT
;
A
#
# COMPACT_ATOMS: atom_id res chain seq x y z
N MET A 1 -35.43 27.85 -0.16
CA MET A 1 -35.82 27.55 -1.56
C MET A 1 -35.28 26.16 -1.88
N ALA A 2 -36.15 25.15 -1.95
CA ALA A 2 -35.76 23.81 -2.36
C ALA A 2 -35.57 23.82 -3.89
N SER A 3 -34.35 23.60 -4.38
CA SER A 3 -34.14 23.41 -5.80
C SER A 3 -34.95 22.20 -6.26
N SER A 4 -35.69 22.36 -7.34
CA SER A 4 -36.35 21.26 -8.03
C SER A 4 -35.27 20.29 -8.51
N SER A 5 -34.89 19.30 -7.70
CA SER A 5 -33.95 18.27 -8.13
C SER A 5 -34.60 17.52 -9.30
N SER A 6 -34.07 17.72 -10.49
CA SER A 6 -34.40 16.95 -11.68
C SER A 6 -34.43 15.46 -11.31
N ASP A 7 -35.48 14.76 -11.69
CA ASP A 7 -35.63 13.33 -11.39
C ASP A 7 -34.44 12.54 -11.97
N PRO A 8 -33.59 11.91 -11.13
CA PRO A 8 -32.35 11.27 -11.57
C PRO A 8 -32.60 10.11 -12.54
N ASP A 9 -33.74 9.41 -12.44
CA ASP A 9 -34.10 8.37 -13.42
C ASP A 9 -34.35 8.98 -14.82
N LYS A 10 -34.93 10.17 -14.89
CA LYS A 10 -35.11 10.90 -16.16
C LYS A 10 -33.79 11.43 -16.71
N LEU A 11 -32.89 11.88 -15.84
CA LEU A 11 -31.53 12.31 -16.23
C LEU A 11 -30.76 11.14 -16.85
N MET A 12 -30.76 9.98 -16.20
CA MET A 12 -30.14 8.76 -16.71
C MET A 12 -30.71 8.35 -18.07
N ALA A 13 -32.04 8.27 -18.19
CA ALA A 13 -32.68 7.88 -19.45
C ALA A 13 -32.40 8.88 -20.59
N LYS A 14 -32.29 10.18 -20.27
CA LYS A 14 -31.91 11.19 -21.25
C LYS A 14 -30.45 11.03 -21.68
N ALA A 15 -29.54 10.80 -20.73
CA ALA A 15 -28.13 10.54 -21.01
C ALA A 15 -27.93 9.27 -21.86
N ASP A 16 -28.58 8.17 -21.50
CA ASP A 16 -28.54 6.90 -22.25
C ASP A 16 -29.04 7.06 -23.70
N LYS A 17 -30.02 7.94 -23.94
CA LYS A 17 -30.47 8.26 -25.30
C LYS A 17 -29.38 9.00 -26.08
N LEU A 18 -28.64 9.91 -25.45
CA LEU A 18 -27.58 10.71 -26.09
C LEU A 18 -26.36 9.86 -26.50
N THR A 19 -26.10 8.77 -25.78
CA THR A 19 -24.98 7.85 -26.09
C THR A 19 -25.34 6.78 -27.12
N LYS A 20 -26.64 6.51 -27.34
CA LYS A 20 -27.11 5.53 -28.33
C LYS A 20 -27.25 6.15 -29.72
N LEU A 21 -26.72 5.46 -30.72
CA LEU A 21 -26.95 5.76 -32.12
C LEU A 21 -28.39 5.42 -32.52
N SER A 22 -28.94 6.18 -33.46
CA SER A 22 -30.27 5.94 -34.03
C SER A 22 -30.32 6.43 -35.48
N PHE A 23 -31.39 6.11 -36.21
CA PHE A 23 -31.58 6.56 -37.59
C PHE A 23 -31.48 8.09 -37.78
N THR A 24 -31.74 8.88 -36.73
CA THR A 24 -31.61 10.34 -36.73
C THR A 24 -30.39 10.86 -35.95
N ARG A 25 -29.58 9.97 -35.34
CA ARG A 25 -28.39 10.32 -34.55
C ARG A 25 -27.25 9.37 -34.88
N TRP A 26 -26.39 9.84 -35.76
CA TRP A 26 -25.23 9.09 -36.28
C TRP A 26 -23.99 9.22 -35.40
N ASN A 27 -23.97 10.18 -34.47
CA ASN A 27 -22.89 10.39 -33.50
C ASN A 27 -23.44 10.47 -32.07
N ALA A 28 -22.73 9.88 -31.12
CA ALA A 28 -23.05 9.97 -29.70
C ALA A 28 -22.63 11.33 -29.13
N ASP A 29 -23.52 11.98 -28.38
CA ASP A 29 -23.23 13.23 -27.67
C ASP A 29 -22.76 12.91 -26.24
N TRP A 30 -21.51 12.47 -26.14
CA TRP A 30 -20.90 12.10 -24.86
C TRP A 30 -20.77 13.29 -23.92
N LYS A 31 -20.47 14.49 -24.43
CA LYS A 31 -20.33 15.70 -23.59
C LYS A 31 -21.61 16.00 -22.82
N SER A 32 -22.75 16.04 -23.51
CA SER A 32 -24.04 16.28 -22.85
C SER A 32 -24.47 15.09 -21.98
N ALA A 33 -24.18 13.86 -22.41
CA ALA A 33 -24.52 12.65 -21.65
C ALA A 33 -23.77 12.59 -20.30
N THR A 34 -22.45 12.84 -20.31
CA THR A 34 -21.61 12.84 -19.10
C THR A 34 -22.14 13.80 -18.05
N SER A 35 -22.44 15.05 -18.43
CA SER A 35 -22.98 16.04 -17.49
C SER A 35 -24.32 15.60 -16.87
N LEU A 36 -25.16 14.88 -17.64
CA LEU A 36 -26.42 14.33 -17.12
C LEU A 36 -26.19 13.13 -16.19
N TYR A 37 -25.23 12.26 -16.49
CA TYR A 37 -24.84 11.17 -15.59
C TYR A 37 -24.29 11.70 -14.26
N GLU A 38 -23.44 12.73 -14.29
CA GLU A 38 -22.90 13.37 -13.08
C GLU A 38 -24.02 13.97 -12.20
N GLN A 39 -24.95 14.70 -12.81
CA GLN A 39 -26.11 15.25 -12.10
C GLN A 39 -26.99 14.14 -11.51
N ALA A 40 -27.21 13.06 -12.25
CA ALA A 40 -27.97 11.91 -11.76
C ALA A 40 -27.25 11.23 -10.58
N ALA A 41 -25.94 11.02 -10.67
CA ALA A 41 -25.12 10.40 -9.63
C ALA A 41 -25.19 11.17 -8.31
N ILE A 42 -25.04 12.50 -8.37
CA ILE A 42 -25.17 13.38 -7.20
C ILE A 42 -26.58 13.30 -6.60
N ALA A 43 -27.62 13.32 -7.43
CA ALA A 43 -29.00 13.23 -6.99
C ALA A 43 -29.35 11.85 -6.36
N TYR A 44 -28.87 10.75 -6.92
CA TYR A 44 -29.01 9.41 -6.32
C TYR A 44 -28.28 9.31 -4.99
N ARG A 45 -27.05 9.84 -4.91
CA ARG A 45 -26.26 9.86 -3.67
C ARG A 45 -26.98 10.67 -2.58
N PHE A 46 -27.58 11.81 -2.91
CA PHE A 46 -28.40 12.59 -1.97
C PHE A 46 -29.62 11.79 -1.46
N ARG A 47 -30.21 10.96 -2.33
CA ARG A 47 -31.32 10.05 -1.97
C ARG A 47 -30.86 8.76 -1.28
N LYS A 48 -29.55 8.57 -1.09
CA LYS A 48 -28.92 7.33 -0.56
C LYS A 48 -29.20 6.09 -1.40
N ASP A 49 -29.52 6.27 -2.68
CA ASP A 49 -29.58 5.17 -3.64
C ASP A 49 -28.17 4.89 -4.16
N ASN A 50 -27.37 4.21 -3.34
CA ASN A 50 -25.95 3.97 -3.62
C ASN A 50 -25.74 3.13 -4.89
N GLU A 51 -26.67 2.22 -5.18
CA GLU A 51 -26.63 1.38 -6.38
C GLU A 51 -26.66 2.23 -7.65
N LYS A 52 -27.73 3.03 -7.79
CA LYS A 52 -27.88 3.87 -8.97
C LYS A 52 -26.85 5.00 -9.04
N ALA A 53 -26.42 5.51 -7.88
CA ALA A 53 -25.34 6.50 -7.83
C ALA A 53 -24.03 5.93 -8.37
N LYS A 54 -23.68 4.69 -8.00
CA LYS A 54 -22.48 3.99 -8.45
C LYS A 54 -22.52 3.80 -9.97
N ASP A 55 -23.60 3.25 -10.50
CA ASP A 55 -23.79 3.04 -11.94
C ASP A 55 -23.73 4.37 -12.73
N ALA A 56 -24.29 5.44 -12.18
CA ALA A 56 -24.25 6.76 -12.80
C ALA A 56 -22.82 7.34 -12.83
N PHE A 57 -22.02 7.19 -11.76
CA PHE A 57 -20.61 7.59 -11.76
C PHE A 57 -19.77 6.76 -12.73
N GLU A 58 -20.00 5.45 -12.82
CA GLU A 58 -19.31 4.59 -13.79
C GLU A 58 -19.59 5.04 -15.24
N LYS A 59 -20.86 5.32 -15.56
CA LYS A 59 -21.25 5.89 -16.86
C LYS A 59 -20.66 7.27 -17.11
N ALA A 60 -20.56 8.12 -16.08
CA ALA A 60 -19.92 9.43 -16.18
C ALA A 60 -18.43 9.30 -16.50
N SER A 61 -17.70 8.40 -15.83
CA SER A 61 -16.29 8.13 -16.14
C SER A 61 -16.10 7.67 -17.58
N LYS A 62 -16.89 6.68 -18.02
CA LYS A 62 -16.86 6.22 -19.40
C LYS A 62 -17.14 7.35 -20.38
N GLY A 63 -18.09 8.22 -20.06
CA GLY A 63 -18.40 9.40 -20.85
C GLY A 63 -17.20 10.35 -20.98
N GLN A 64 -16.46 10.58 -19.89
CA GLN A 64 -15.21 11.36 -19.93
C GLN A 64 -14.18 10.71 -20.87
N GLU A 65 -13.90 9.41 -20.71
CA GLU A 65 -12.94 8.68 -21.57
C GLU A 65 -13.32 8.72 -23.05
N MET A 66 -14.62 8.60 -23.36
CA MET A 66 -15.12 8.71 -24.73
C MET A 66 -14.90 10.11 -25.30
N ILE A 67 -15.12 11.18 -24.52
CA ILE A 67 -14.86 12.56 -24.96
C ILE A 67 -13.38 12.74 -25.29
N SER A 68 -12.46 12.14 -24.52
CA SER A 68 -11.02 12.19 -24.79
C SER A 68 -10.62 11.50 -26.10
N SER A 69 -11.39 10.52 -26.54
CA SER A 69 -11.10 9.73 -27.73
C SER A 69 -11.50 10.43 -29.04
N TYR A 70 -12.34 11.46 -29.00
CA TYR A 70 -12.74 12.21 -30.19
C TYR A 70 -11.75 13.35 -30.48
N PRO A 71 -11.28 13.51 -31.74
CA PRO A 71 -10.42 14.63 -32.11
C PRO A 71 -11.17 15.96 -31.94
N SER A 72 -10.72 16.77 -30.98
CA SER A 72 -11.15 18.17 -30.79
C SER A 72 -10.20 19.10 -31.55
N GLU A 73 -10.75 20.06 -32.29
CA GLU A 73 -9.97 21.13 -32.96
C GLU A 73 -9.29 22.11 -31.97
N ASN A 74 -9.66 22.08 -30.69
CA ASN A 74 -9.09 22.92 -29.63
C ASN A 74 -8.42 22.04 -28.57
N ILE A 75 -7.12 21.81 -28.73
CA ILE A 75 -6.38 20.70 -28.09
C ILE A 75 -5.82 21.01 -26.69
N SER A 76 -5.68 22.28 -26.28
CA SER A 76 -4.59 22.58 -25.34
C SER A 76 -4.90 22.51 -23.83
N ILE A 77 -6.16 22.50 -23.38
CA ILE A 77 -6.48 22.54 -21.92
C ILE A 77 -7.53 21.50 -21.50
N ALA A 78 -8.53 21.21 -22.34
CA ALA A 78 -9.58 20.25 -22.00
C ALA A 78 -9.07 18.80 -21.95
N VAL A 79 -8.13 18.42 -22.84
CA VAL A 79 -7.60 17.04 -22.91
C VAL A 79 -6.84 16.64 -21.65
N PHE A 80 -6.18 17.59 -20.97
CA PHE A 80 -5.43 17.32 -19.74
C PHE A 80 -6.30 17.05 -18.51
N ASN A 81 -7.58 17.48 -18.49
CA ASN A 81 -8.49 17.30 -17.35
C ASN A 81 -9.46 16.12 -17.51
N ILE A 82 -9.67 15.62 -18.73
CA ILE A 82 -10.70 14.59 -18.98
C ILE A 82 -10.38 13.25 -18.31
N PRO A 83 -9.17 12.67 -18.40
CA PRO A 83 -8.90 11.42 -17.70
C PRO A 83 -8.80 11.61 -16.17
N TRP A 84 -8.55 12.83 -15.68
CA TRP A 84 -8.61 13.15 -14.25
C TRP A 84 -10.04 13.07 -13.71
N ASP A 85 -11.01 13.68 -14.41
CA ASP A 85 -12.41 13.62 -14.00
C ASP A 85 -12.95 12.19 -14.10
N ALA A 86 -12.52 11.41 -15.11
CA ALA A 86 -12.82 9.99 -15.21
C ALA A 86 -12.34 9.22 -13.97
N ALA A 87 -11.07 9.41 -13.58
CA ALA A 87 -10.50 8.78 -12.39
C ALA A 87 -11.27 9.15 -11.10
N LYS A 88 -11.68 10.41 -10.96
CA LYS A 88 -12.48 10.88 -9.81
C LYS A 88 -13.87 10.25 -9.76
N HIS A 89 -14.50 10.02 -10.90
CA HIS A 89 -15.77 9.29 -10.98
C HIS A 89 -15.60 7.82 -10.60
N MET A 90 -14.51 7.18 -11.03
CA MET A 90 -14.15 5.82 -10.61
C MET A 90 -13.92 5.72 -9.10
N GLU A 91 -13.18 6.66 -8.48
CA GLU A 91 -13.04 6.70 -7.01
C GLU A 91 -14.39 6.87 -6.29
N SER A 92 -15.32 7.62 -6.89
CA SER A 92 -16.67 7.83 -6.35
C SER A 92 -17.53 6.57 -6.45
N ALA A 93 -17.45 5.84 -7.56
CA ALA A 93 -18.07 4.54 -7.73
C ALA A 93 -17.48 3.52 -6.74
N GLY A 94 -16.15 3.46 -6.59
CA GLY A 94 -15.47 2.60 -5.60
C GLY A 94 -15.90 2.86 -4.16
N ALA A 95 -16.04 4.13 -3.77
CA ALA A 95 -16.54 4.50 -2.45
C ALA A 95 -17.99 4.02 -2.22
N LEU A 96 -18.85 4.09 -3.24
CA LEU A 96 -20.23 3.60 -3.15
C LEU A 96 -20.29 2.06 -3.17
N ALA A 97 -19.42 1.39 -3.93
CA ALA A 97 -19.29 -0.06 -3.90
C ALA A 97 -18.91 -0.57 -2.51
N LYS A 98 -18.04 0.16 -1.79
CA LYS A 98 -17.72 -0.12 -0.39
C LYS A 98 -18.97 -0.03 0.51
N GLU A 99 -19.77 1.02 0.38
CA GLU A 99 -21.02 1.19 1.15
C GLU A 99 -22.04 0.07 0.85
N LEU A 100 -21.98 -0.52 -0.34
CA LEU A 100 -22.79 -1.67 -0.76
C LEU A 100 -22.16 -3.03 -0.39
N ALA A 101 -21.00 -3.03 0.28
CA ALA A 101 -20.20 -4.22 0.60
C ALA A 101 -19.83 -5.09 -0.62
N ARG A 102 -19.64 -4.46 -1.79
CA ARG A 102 -19.23 -5.09 -3.05
C ARG A 102 -17.71 -5.03 -3.19
N TRP A 103 -17.02 -5.83 -2.38
CA TRP A 103 -15.56 -5.75 -2.21
C TRP A 103 -14.76 -5.99 -3.50
N ASN A 104 -15.21 -6.89 -4.37
CA ASN A 104 -14.56 -7.11 -5.67
C ASN A 104 -14.59 -5.85 -6.53
N GLU A 105 -15.74 -5.19 -6.60
CA GLU A 105 -15.90 -3.96 -7.37
C GLU A 105 -15.10 -2.80 -6.78
N VAL A 106 -14.88 -2.75 -5.46
CA VAL A 106 -14.00 -1.75 -4.83
C VAL A 106 -12.60 -1.84 -5.43
N ALA A 107 -12.03 -3.05 -5.51
CA ALA A 107 -10.71 -3.26 -6.09
C ALA A 107 -10.68 -2.81 -7.57
N ASP A 108 -11.67 -3.23 -8.36
CA ASP A 108 -11.75 -2.91 -9.79
C ASP A 108 -11.84 -1.40 -10.04
N PHE A 109 -12.70 -0.69 -9.30
CA PHE A 109 -12.87 0.76 -9.46
C PHE A 109 -11.61 1.54 -9.06
N TYR A 110 -10.95 1.19 -7.96
CA TYR A 110 -9.74 1.89 -7.53
C TYR A 110 -8.53 1.58 -8.42
N ARG A 111 -8.42 0.37 -8.98
CA ARG A 111 -7.44 0.07 -10.03
C ARG A 111 -7.70 0.86 -11.29
N ARG A 112 -8.95 0.92 -11.76
CA ARG A 112 -9.30 1.73 -12.94
C ARG A 112 -9.00 3.21 -12.72
N ALA A 113 -9.29 3.74 -11.52
CA ALA A 113 -8.91 5.11 -11.16
C ALA A 113 -7.40 5.32 -11.24
N SER A 114 -6.61 4.37 -10.73
CA SER A 114 -5.14 4.41 -10.78
C SER A 114 -4.59 4.42 -12.21
N GLU A 115 -5.12 3.56 -13.08
CA GLU A 115 -4.78 3.53 -14.50
C GLU A 115 -5.03 4.89 -15.17
N LEU A 116 -6.22 5.46 -14.95
CA LEU A 116 -6.61 6.77 -15.51
C LEU A 116 -5.72 7.91 -14.99
N TYR A 117 -5.37 7.91 -13.69
CA TYR A 117 -4.41 8.88 -13.16
C TYR A 117 -3.02 8.72 -13.78
N ARG A 118 -2.57 7.49 -14.03
CA ARG A 118 -1.29 7.23 -14.69
C ARG A 118 -1.30 7.68 -16.15
N GLU A 119 -2.41 7.50 -16.87
CA GLU A 119 -2.62 8.05 -18.22
C GLU A 119 -2.54 9.58 -18.24
N CYS A 120 -2.91 10.26 -17.15
CA CYS A 120 -2.71 11.70 -16.96
C CYS A 120 -1.27 12.11 -16.62
N GLY A 121 -0.32 11.18 -16.47
CA GLY A 121 1.01 11.46 -15.92
C GLY A 121 0.94 11.93 -14.46
N ARG A 122 0.00 11.39 -13.67
CA ARG A 122 -0.20 11.69 -12.24
C ARG A 122 -0.02 10.42 -11.39
N PRO A 123 1.23 9.91 -11.24
CA PRO A 123 1.50 8.67 -10.53
C PRO A 123 1.19 8.74 -9.03
N GLN A 124 1.36 9.90 -8.38
CA GLN A 124 1.01 10.04 -6.97
C GLN A 124 -0.50 9.83 -6.73
N PRO A 125 -1.42 10.55 -7.40
CA PRO A 125 -2.85 10.26 -7.31
C PRO A 125 -3.24 8.83 -7.68
N ALA A 126 -2.49 8.20 -8.60
CA ALA A 126 -2.69 6.80 -8.96
C ALA A 126 -2.38 5.87 -7.78
N SER A 127 -1.23 6.08 -7.13
CA SER A 127 -0.83 5.36 -5.91
C SER A 127 -1.80 5.61 -4.75
N ASP A 128 -2.21 6.86 -4.52
CA ASP A 128 -3.17 7.23 -3.46
C ASP A 128 -4.52 6.51 -3.65
N ALA A 129 -4.99 6.38 -4.90
CA ALA A 129 -6.22 5.66 -5.22
C ALA A 129 -6.10 4.17 -4.88
N LEU A 130 -4.99 3.52 -5.24
CA LEU A 130 -4.73 2.11 -4.90
C LEU A 130 -4.65 1.92 -3.38
N ALA A 131 -3.88 2.76 -2.68
CA ALA A 131 -3.73 2.70 -1.22
C ALA A 131 -5.07 2.87 -0.50
N LYS A 132 -5.92 3.77 -0.99
CA LYS A 132 -7.27 3.97 -0.47
C LYS A 132 -8.17 2.75 -0.70
N GLY A 133 -8.15 2.17 -1.90
CA GLY A 133 -8.85 0.93 -2.19
C GLY A 133 -8.39 -0.23 -1.31
N ALA A 134 -7.07 -0.41 -1.16
CA ALA A 134 -6.46 -1.40 -0.28
C ALA A 134 -6.95 -1.25 1.17
N SER A 135 -6.97 -0.03 1.70
CA SER A 135 -7.42 0.24 3.08
C SER A 135 -8.88 -0.20 3.34
N PHE A 136 -9.73 -0.21 2.31
CA PHE A 136 -11.12 -0.67 2.43
C PHE A 136 -11.24 -2.19 2.40
N LEU A 137 -10.20 -2.89 1.93
CA LEU A 137 -10.18 -4.33 1.75
C LEU A 137 -9.42 -5.07 2.85
N GLU A 138 -8.65 -4.39 3.71
CA GLU A 138 -7.81 -5.02 4.75
C GLU A 138 -8.55 -6.04 5.64
N ASP A 139 -9.84 -5.82 5.93
CA ASP A 139 -10.64 -6.71 6.76
C ASP A 139 -11.41 -7.77 5.97
N LYS A 140 -11.67 -7.53 4.68
CA LYS A 140 -12.63 -8.32 3.88
C LYS A 140 -11.96 -9.15 2.80
N ALA A 141 -10.87 -8.64 2.23
CA ALA A 141 -10.05 -9.27 1.23
C ALA A 141 -8.58 -8.88 1.44
N PRO A 142 -7.94 -9.30 2.55
CA PRO A 142 -6.60 -8.86 2.94
C PRO A 142 -5.52 -9.19 1.89
N GLU A 143 -5.61 -10.34 1.23
CA GLU A 143 -4.69 -10.71 0.14
C GLU A 143 -4.78 -9.77 -1.06
N GLU A 144 -5.98 -9.25 -1.33
CA GLU A 144 -6.19 -8.29 -2.41
C GLU A 144 -5.69 -6.89 -2.02
N ALA A 145 -5.90 -6.51 -0.75
CA ALA A 145 -5.34 -5.27 -0.20
C ALA A 145 -3.81 -5.25 -0.28
N ILE A 146 -3.14 -6.37 0.03
CA ILE A 146 -1.69 -6.52 -0.09
C ILE A 146 -1.22 -6.24 -1.52
N LYS A 147 -1.83 -6.91 -2.52
CA LYS A 147 -1.48 -6.68 -3.93
C LYS A 147 -1.66 -5.22 -4.32
N MET A 148 -2.75 -4.59 -3.88
CA MET A 148 -3.00 -3.18 -4.18
C MET A 148 -1.98 -2.25 -3.50
N TYR A 149 -1.52 -2.55 -2.29
CA TYR A 149 -0.41 -1.81 -1.67
C TYR A 149 0.91 -1.99 -2.45
N ASP A 150 1.22 -3.20 -2.90
CA ASP A 150 2.41 -3.46 -3.72
C ASP A 150 2.35 -2.75 -5.08
N GLU A 151 1.18 -2.75 -5.73
CA GLU A 151 0.90 -1.96 -6.94
C GLU A 151 1.11 -0.46 -6.66
N ALA A 152 0.60 0.05 -5.53
CA ALA A 152 0.73 1.45 -5.14
C ALA A 152 2.18 1.87 -4.89
N CYS A 153 2.99 1.01 -4.24
CA CYS A 153 4.43 1.21 -4.07
C CYS A 153 5.12 1.27 -5.44
N SER A 154 4.86 0.29 -6.30
CA SER A 154 5.50 0.17 -7.62
C SER A 154 5.25 1.40 -8.49
N VAL A 155 4.04 1.95 -8.47
CA VAL A 155 3.69 3.20 -9.19
C VAL A 155 4.56 4.39 -8.74
N LEU A 156 4.90 4.50 -7.46
CA LEU A 156 5.74 5.59 -6.94
C LEU A 156 7.22 5.35 -7.22
N GLU A 157 7.68 4.09 -7.12
CA GLU A 157 9.07 3.72 -7.40
C GLU A 157 9.43 3.94 -8.86
N GLU A 158 8.55 3.61 -9.80
CA GLU A 158 8.73 3.85 -11.23
C GLU A 158 8.88 5.34 -11.58
N ASP A 159 8.31 6.23 -10.76
CA ASP A 159 8.39 7.70 -10.92
C ASP A 159 9.52 8.35 -10.08
N GLY A 160 10.37 7.55 -9.42
CA GLY A 160 11.45 8.06 -8.57
C GLY A 160 10.95 8.81 -7.31
N LYS A 161 9.76 8.44 -6.84
CA LYS A 161 9.10 9.00 -5.64
C LYS A 161 9.11 8.02 -4.48
N GLU A 162 10.18 7.25 -4.32
CA GLU A 162 10.30 6.18 -3.32
C GLU A 162 10.00 6.64 -1.89
N GLN A 163 10.35 7.88 -1.54
CA GLN A 163 10.05 8.46 -0.23
C GLN A 163 8.55 8.45 0.09
N MET A 164 7.70 8.59 -0.92
CA MET A 164 6.24 8.61 -0.76
C MET A 164 5.67 7.20 -0.52
N ALA A 165 6.43 6.14 -0.84
CA ALA A 165 6.01 4.76 -0.63
C ALA A 165 6.24 4.27 0.81
N PHE A 166 6.94 5.03 1.67
CA PHE A 166 7.27 4.56 3.03
C PHE A 166 6.04 4.21 3.86
N ASP A 167 4.99 5.03 3.81
CA ASP A 167 3.76 4.77 4.56
C ASP A 167 2.98 3.58 3.99
N LEU A 168 3.12 3.32 2.68
CA LEU A 168 2.54 2.14 2.04
C LEU A 168 3.25 0.85 2.47
N TYR A 169 4.58 0.87 2.56
CA TYR A 169 5.33 -0.26 3.12
C TYR A 169 4.94 -0.56 4.57
N ARG A 170 4.75 0.47 5.40
CA ARG A 170 4.30 0.31 6.79
C ARG A 170 2.88 -0.27 6.87
N ALA A 171 1.98 0.18 6.00
CA ALA A 171 0.62 -0.35 5.93
C ALA A 171 0.62 -1.83 5.51
N ALA A 172 1.34 -2.17 4.43
CA ALA A 172 1.51 -3.54 3.97
C ALA A 172 2.12 -4.44 5.05
N ALA A 173 3.23 -4.01 5.68
CA ALA A 173 3.87 -4.76 6.76
C ALA A 173 2.94 -4.97 7.96
N SER A 174 2.16 -3.96 8.34
CA SER A 174 1.17 -4.08 9.42
C SER A 174 0.09 -5.11 9.10
N LEU A 175 -0.36 -5.16 7.83
CA LEU A 175 -1.32 -6.15 7.37
C LEU A 175 -0.70 -7.56 7.32
N TYR A 176 0.53 -7.71 6.84
CA TYR A 176 1.25 -8.99 6.88
C TYR A 176 1.39 -9.53 8.32
N VAL A 177 1.74 -8.67 9.29
CA VAL A 177 1.78 -9.07 10.71
C VAL A 177 0.41 -9.52 11.22
N LYS A 178 -0.67 -8.83 10.84
CA LYS A 178 -2.06 -9.21 11.21
C LYS A 178 -2.44 -10.58 10.64
N LEU A 179 -1.91 -10.95 9.48
CA LEU A 179 -2.09 -12.26 8.85
C LEU A 179 -1.06 -13.30 9.31
N GLU A 180 -0.21 -12.97 10.27
CA GLU A 180 0.88 -13.82 10.77
C GLU A 180 1.90 -14.23 9.68
N LYS A 181 1.99 -13.45 8.60
CA LYS A 181 2.97 -13.61 7.52
C LYS A 181 4.24 -12.82 7.85
N TYR A 182 4.98 -13.27 8.86
CA TYR A 182 6.12 -12.51 9.40
C TYR A 182 7.27 -12.32 8.42
N SER A 183 7.59 -13.32 7.59
CA SER A 183 8.66 -13.19 6.59
C SER A 183 8.35 -12.11 5.55
N ASP A 184 7.10 -12.04 5.09
CA ASP A 184 6.65 -11.00 4.16
C ASP A 184 6.64 -9.61 4.81
N ALA A 185 6.25 -9.52 6.09
CA ALA A 185 6.33 -8.28 6.86
C ALA A 185 7.77 -7.78 7.00
N ALA A 186 8.72 -8.67 7.29
CA ALA A 186 10.13 -8.34 7.36
C ALA A 186 10.66 -7.88 5.98
N ALA A 187 10.29 -8.57 4.91
CA ALA A 187 10.63 -8.18 3.54
C ALA A 187 10.10 -6.78 3.17
N ALA A 188 8.89 -6.43 3.59
CA ALA A 188 8.33 -5.09 3.39
C ALA A 188 9.14 -4.00 4.11
N PHE A 189 9.60 -4.24 5.35
CA PHE A 189 10.48 -3.32 6.07
C PHE A 189 11.89 -3.24 5.46
N LEU A 190 12.42 -4.33 4.91
CA LEU A 190 13.68 -4.31 4.16
C LEU A 190 13.55 -3.48 2.87
N ARG A 191 12.44 -3.64 2.13
CA ARG A 191 12.14 -2.83 0.93
C ARG A 191 12.00 -1.35 1.29
N LEU A 192 11.35 -1.02 2.41
CA LEU A 192 11.34 0.34 2.97
C LEU A 192 12.76 0.83 3.24
N GLY A 193 13.60 0.01 3.88
CA GLY A 193 14.99 0.35 4.17
C GLY A 193 15.80 0.69 2.91
N SER A 194 15.69 -0.14 1.88
CA SER A 194 16.34 0.08 0.58
C SER A 194 15.79 1.30 -0.16
N ALA A 195 14.48 1.55 -0.09
CA ALA A 195 13.87 2.76 -0.63
C ALA A 195 14.36 4.02 0.12
N ALA A 196 14.53 3.92 1.43
CA ALA A 196 15.05 5.01 2.26
C ALA A 196 16.52 5.33 1.97
N ASP A 197 17.33 4.33 1.63
CA ASP A 197 18.72 4.52 1.19
C ASP A 197 18.80 5.42 -0.06
N LYS A 198 18.00 5.12 -1.09
CA LYS A 198 17.92 5.91 -2.33
C LYS A 198 17.55 7.37 -2.07
N CYS A 199 16.74 7.62 -1.03
CA CYS A 199 16.32 8.97 -0.65
C CYS A 199 17.24 9.65 0.37
N ASN A 200 18.39 9.04 0.74
CA ASN A 200 19.27 9.49 1.83
C ASN A 200 18.54 9.66 3.19
N ALA A 201 17.49 8.89 3.41
CA ALA A 201 16.67 8.92 4.63
C ALA A 201 17.18 7.93 5.69
N MET A 202 18.41 8.15 6.17
CA MET A 202 19.14 7.23 7.07
C MET A 202 18.33 6.76 8.29
N ASN A 203 17.57 7.66 8.91
CA ASN A 203 16.73 7.31 10.06
C ASN A 203 15.64 6.29 9.70
N SER A 204 14.98 6.46 8.55
CA SER A 204 13.95 5.52 8.08
C SER A 204 14.58 4.18 7.69
N GLN A 205 15.75 4.23 7.04
CA GLN A 205 16.52 3.06 6.66
C GLN A 205 16.86 2.19 7.87
N CYS A 206 17.51 2.77 8.88
CA CYS A 206 17.96 2.02 10.06
C CYS A 206 16.78 1.44 10.86
N LYS A 207 15.67 2.18 10.94
CA LYS A 207 14.43 1.69 11.57
C LYS A 207 13.80 0.52 10.80
N GLY A 208 13.82 0.56 9.46
CA GLY A 208 13.37 -0.55 8.62
C GLY A 208 14.16 -1.83 8.90
N TYR A 209 15.50 -1.74 8.90
CA TYR A 209 16.37 -2.89 9.16
C TYR A 209 16.19 -3.48 10.57
N LEU A 210 16.17 -2.64 11.61
CA LEU A 210 15.89 -3.13 12.96
C LEU A 210 14.49 -3.76 13.07
N SER A 211 13.49 -3.22 12.37
CA SER A 211 12.14 -3.77 12.35
C SER A 211 12.11 -5.18 11.74
N ALA A 212 12.81 -5.40 10.64
CA ALA A 212 12.91 -6.72 10.00
C ALA A 212 13.56 -7.75 10.94
N ILE A 213 14.67 -7.40 11.60
CA ILE A 213 15.36 -8.27 12.57
C ILE A 213 14.44 -8.66 13.72
N ILE A 214 13.74 -7.68 14.32
CA ILE A 214 12.78 -7.94 15.41
C ILE A 214 11.65 -8.87 14.96
N ILE A 215 11.16 -8.72 13.73
CA ILE A 215 10.09 -9.57 13.19
C ILE A 215 10.57 -11.02 13.04
N TYR A 216 11.78 -11.25 12.53
CA TYR A 216 12.35 -12.61 12.44
C TYR A 216 12.55 -13.25 13.82
N LEU A 217 13.06 -12.49 14.80
CA LEU A 217 13.18 -12.96 16.19
C LEU A 217 11.81 -13.32 16.79
N TYR A 218 10.80 -12.48 16.53
CA TYR A 218 9.42 -12.77 16.96
C TYR A 218 8.86 -14.04 16.31
N ALA A 219 9.19 -14.27 15.04
CA ALA A 219 8.79 -15.44 14.27
C ALA A 219 9.56 -16.73 14.64
N HIS A 220 10.41 -16.69 15.67
CA HIS A 220 11.26 -17.80 16.11
C HIS A 220 12.32 -18.22 15.09
N ASP A 221 12.63 -17.36 14.12
CA ASP A 221 13.60 -17.62 13.07
C ASP A 221 14.90 -16.86 13.36
N PHE A 222 15.65 -17.37 14.33
CA PHE A 222 16.90 -16.76 14.77
C PHE A 222 17.96 -16.73 13.65
N GLN A 223 18.07 -17.81 12.87
CA GLN A 223 19.02 -17.89 11.76
C GLN A 223 18.74 -16.82 10.70
N GLN A 224 17.47 -16.64 10.31
CA GLN A 224 17.11 -15.60 9.36
C GLN A 224 17.27 -14.19 9.95
N ALA A 225 17.05 -14.00 11.26
CA ALA A 225 17.34 -12.74 11.94
C ALA A 225 18.84 -12.39 11.91
N GLN A 226 19.72 -13.37 12.18
CA GLN A 226 21.17 -13.20 12.14
C GLN A 226 21.65 -12.90 10.72
N LYS A 227 21.15 -13.64 9.72
CA LYS A 227 21.44 -13.37 8.31
C LYS A 227 21.01 -11.96 7.91
N CYS A 228 19.78 -11.58 8.25
CA CYS A 228 19.26 -10.23 8.00
C CYS A 228 20.14 -9.16 8.64
N TYR A 229 20.61 -9.37 9.87
CA TYR A 229 21.52 -8.47 10.55
C TYR A 229 22.88 -8.35 9.84
N ASN A 230 23.49 -9.48 9.45
CA ASN A 230 24.76 -9.50 8.74
C ASN A 230 24.68 -8.68 7.44
N ASP A 231 23.63 -8.91 6.64
CA ASP A 231 23.38 -8.16 5.40
C ASP A 231 23.18 -6.66 5.68
N CYS A 232 22.41 -6.31 6.71
CA CYS A 232 22.15 -4.90 7.06
C CYS A 232 23.39 -4.18 7.61
N SER A 233 24.29 -4.89 8.30
CA SER A 233 25.52 -4.33 8.88
C SER A 233 26.59 -3.97 7.85
N GLU A 234 26.47 -4.46 6.61
CA GLU A 234 27.29 -3.96 5.48
C GLU A 234 26.96 -2.50 5.13
N VAL A 235 25.78 -2.01 5.52
CA VAL A 235 25.36 -0.63 5.29
C VAL A 235 25.93 0.28 6.37
N GLN A 236 26.86 1.15 5.99
CA GLN A 236 27.58 2.04 6.92
C GLN A 236 26.65 2.95 7.75
N ALA A 237 25.52 3.38 7.19
CA ALA A 237 24.53 4.16 7.92
C ALA A 237 23.92 3.35 9.09
N PHE A 238 23.60 2.08 8.85
CA PHE A 238 23.09 1.19 9.88
C PHE A 238 24.16 0.84 10.89
N LEU A 239 25.37 0.46 10.46
CA LEU A 239 26.47 0.06 11.34
C LEU A 239 26.76 1.08 12.45
N ASN A 240 26.68 2.37 12.12
CA ASN A 240 26.95 3.47 13.06
C ASN A 240 25.73 3.93 13.89
N SER A 241 24.56 3.31 13.68
CA SER A 241 23.29 3.73 14.28
C SER A 241 23.03 3.13 15.66
N ASP A 242 22.14 3.78 16.43
CA ASP A 242 21.59 3.22 17.67
C ASP A 242 20.76 1.95 17.41
N GLN A 243 20.16 1.84 16.22
CA GLN A 243 19.40 0.67 15.80
C GLN A 243 20.30 -0.56 15.68
N ASN A 244 21.50 -0.42 15.11
CA ASN A 244 22.48 -1.49 15.07
C ASN A 244 22.93 -1.92 16.49
N ARG A 245 23.24 -0.95 17.36
CA ARG A 245 23.58 -1.25 18.77
C ARG A 245 22.46 -2.01 19.49
N CYS A 246 21.20 -1.71 19.18
CA CYS A 246 20.05 -2.44 19.70
C CYS A 246 19.94 -3.85 19.11
N ALA A 247 20.11 -4.00 17.79
CA ALA A 247 20.07 -5.29 17.11
C ALA A 247 21.15 -6.24 17.66
N MET A 248 22.40 -5.76 17.77
CA MET A 248 23.51 -6.52 18.36
C MET A 248 23.16 -7.03 19.77
N LYS A 249 22.67 -6.15 20.65
CA LYS A 249 22.29 -6.53 22.01
C LYS A 249 21.19 -7.57 22.05
N LEU A 250 20.20 -7.48 21.16
CA LEU A 250 19.14 -8.49 21.07
C LEU A 250 19.74 -9.83 20.63
N LEU A 251 20.49 -9.85 19.54
CA LEU A 251 21.06 -11.08 18.98
C LEU A 251 21.99 -11.78 19.96
N SER A 252 22.93 -11.07 20.58
CA SER A 252 23.83 -11.66 21.58
C SER A 252 23.08 -12.20 22.80
N ALA A 253 22.04 -11.51 23.27
CA ALA A 253 21.23 -12.02 24.38
C ALA A 253 20.42 -13.27 24.00
N TYR A 254 20.02 -13.42 22.72
CA TYR A 254 19.43 -14.66 22.20
C TYR A 254 20.45 -15.80 22.10
N GLU A 255 21.68 -15.52 21.62
CA GLU A 255 22.78 -16.50 21.58
C GLU A 255 23.12 -17.00 22.98
N GLU A 256 23.24 -16.10 23.95
CA GLU A 256 23.53 -16.41 25.36
C GLU A 256 22.34 -17.03 26.11
N GLY A 257 21.14 -17.00 25.54
CA GLY A 257 19.91 -17.46 26.19
C GLY A 257 19.47 -16.60 27.38
N ASP A 258 19.93 -15.35 27.47
CA ASP A 258 19.61 -14.41 28.55
C ASP A 258 18.24 -13.74 28.33
N ALA A 259 17.20 -14.36 28.89
CA ALA A 259 15.84 -13.86 28.80
C ALA A 259 15.63 -12.45 29.41
N GLU A 260 16.41 -12.06 30.41
CA GLU A 260 16.25 -10.76 31.07
C GLU A 260 16.90 -9.64 30.25
N GLU A 261 18.08 -9.88 29.68
CA GLU A 261 18.69 -8.92 28.75
C GLU A 261 17.88 -8.79 27.45
N ILE A 262 17.25 -9.86 26.93
CA ILE A 262 16.32 -9.75 25.80
C ILE A 262 15.16 -8.81 26.14
N LYS A 263 14.51 -9.01 27.29
CA LYS A 263 13.39 -8.16 27.73
C LYS A 263 13.82 -6.70 27.83
N LYS A 264 14.98 -6.44 28.43
CA LYS A 264 15.54 -5.09 28.62
C LYS A 264 15.88 -4.43 27.29
N ALA A 265 16.54 -5.13 26.38
CA ALA A 265 16.85 -4.65 25.04
C ALA A 265 15.57 -4.33 24.24
N ALA A 266 14.54 -5.17 24.38
CA ALA A 266 13.21 -4.96 23.80
C ALA A 266 12.48 -3.70 24.31
N GLN A 267 12.95 -3.08 25.40
CA GLN A 267 12.41 -1.83 25.93
C GLN A 267 13.18 -0.57 25.53
N SER A 268 14.28 -0.73 24.78
CA SER A 268 15.18 0.35 24.44
C SER A 268 14.50 1.49 23.70
N SER A 269 15.07 2.70 23.81
CA SER A 269 14.59 3.86 23.06
C SER A 269 14.65 3.66 21.54
N ALA A 270 15.61 2.87 21.03
CA ALA A 270 15.72 2.55 19.61
C ALA A 270 14.45 1.84 19.09
N ILE A 271 13.85 0.98 19.92
CA ILE A 271 12.61 0.26 19.61
C ILE A 271 11.39 1.15 19.81
N ASN A 272 11.36 2.00 20.84
CA ASN A 272 10.20 2.85 21.16
C ASN A 272 9.85 3.88 20.07
N HIS A 273 10.76 4.13 19.12
CA HIS A 273 10.53 5.01 17.98
C HIS A 273 10.30 4.27 16.65
N LEU A 274 10.09 2.94 16.70
CA LEU A 274 9.68 2.12 15.55
C LEU A 274 8.17 2.21 15.31
N ASP A 275 7.72 1.57 14.25
CA ASP A 275 6.30 1.42 13.95
C ASP A 275 5.58 0.66 15.07
N HIS A 276 4.36 1.08 15.40
CA HIS A 276 3.62 0.58 16.56
C HIS A 276 3.41 -0.95 16.52
N VAL A 277 3.25 -1.51 15.32
CA VAL A 277 3.14 -2.97 15.14
C VAL A 277 4.43 -3.67 15.58
N VAL A 278 5.59 -3.15 15.22
CA VAL A 278 6.92 -3.70 15.57
C VAL A 278 7.19 -3.54 17.06
N ILE A 279 6.84 -2.38 17.65
CA ILE A 279 6.94 -2.17 19.10
C ILE A 279 6.17 -3.26 19.84
N ARG A 280 4.94 -3.55 19.41
CA ARG A 280 4.11 -4.60 20.04
C ARG A 280 4.74 -5.99 19.94
N LEU A 281 5.37 -6.33 18.81
CA LEU A 281 6.09 -7.59 18.64
C LEU A 281 7.32 -7.64 19.54
N ALA A 282 8.13 -6.57 19.56
CA ALA A 282 9.31 -6.46 20.42
C ALA A 282 8.96 -6.66 21.90
N ARG A 283 7.84 -6.09 22.38
CA ARG A 283 7.40 -6.25 23.78
C ARG A 283 7.01 -7.68 24.18
N LYS A 284 6.84 -8.59 23.22
CA LYS A 284 6.56 -9.99 23.47
C LYS A 284 7.82 -10.87 23.50
N LEU A 285 8.99 -10.32 23.15
CA LEU A 285 10.26 -11.04 23.26
C LEU A 285 10.62 -11.25 24.75
N PRO A 286 11.29 -12.36 25.12
CA PRO A 286 11.80 -13.42 24.25
C PRO A 286 10.71 -14.34 23.70
N THR A 287 10.91 -14.82 22.47
CA THR A 287 10.03 -15.74 21.76
C THR A 287 10.86 -16.89 21.18
N GLY A 288 10.37 -18.12 21.29
CA GLY A 288 11.05 -19.32 20.77
C GLY A 288 11.79 -20.10 21.85
N ASP A 289 12.45 -21.19 21.47
CA ASP A 289 13.23 -22.00 22.41
C ASP A 289 14.67 -21.51 22.50
N LEU A 290 14.95 -20.72 23.54
CA LEU A 290 16.28 -20.15 23.80
C LEU A 290 17.35 -21.23 23.97
N GLN A 291 17.04 -22.41 24.53
CA GLN A 291 18.04 -23.46 24.71
C GLN A 291 18.49 -24.06 23.38
N THR A 292 17.54 -24.21 22.45
CA THR A 292 17.86 -24.67 21.09
C THR A 292 18.68 -23.63 20.35
N ILE A 293 18.34 -22.34 20.48
CA ILE A 293 19.09 -21.24 19.87
C ILE A 293 20.53 -21.19 20.39
N THR A 294 20.74 -21.25 21.70
CA THR A 294 22.09 -21.25 22.29
C THR A 294 22.94 -22.43 21.82
N LYS A 295 22.36 -23.63 21.67
CA LYS A 295 23.07 -24.79 21.13
C LYS A 295 23.48 -24.59 19.68
N LEU A 296 22.55 -24.12 18.84
CA LEU A 296 22.84 -23.84 17.43
C LEU A 296 23.93 -22.77 17.28
N ALA A 297 23.90 -21.73 18.11
CA ALA A 297 24.94 -20.69 18.12
C ALA A 297 26.31 -21.21 18.58
N ALA A 298 26.34 -22.19 19.48
CA ALA A 298 27.59 -22.83 19.92
C ALA A 298 28.19 -23.73 18.82
N ASP A 299 27.36 -24.49 18.11
CA ASP A 299 27.77 -25.38 17.02
C ASP A 299 28.30 -24.58 15.81
N ASP A 300 27.65 -23.46 15.43
CA ASP A 300 28.12 -22.56 14.35
C ASP A 300 29.49 -21.92 14.66
N GLY A 301 29.87 -21.83 15.94
CA GLY A 301 31.17 -21.34 16.38
C GLY A 301 32.30 -22.37 16.28
N GLU A 302 32.01 -23.67 16.47
CA GLU A 302 33.00 -24.75 16.44
C GLU A 302 33.47 -25.10 15.01
N ASP A 303 32.62 -24.96 13.99
CA ASP A 303 32.99 -25.20 12.58
C ASP A 303 33.98 -24.15 12.00
N SER A 304 34.30 -23.09 12.74
CA SER A 304 35.26 -22.05 12.34
C SER A 304 36.68 -22.23 12.91
N LEU A 305 36.88 -23.23 13.78
CA LEU A 305 38.17 -23.55 14.39
C LEU A 305 38.69 -24.91 13.90
N ASP A 306 38.89 -25.05 12.59
CA ASP A 306 39.68 -26.19 12.08
C ASP A 306 41.16 -25.98 12.48
N GLU A 307 41.54 -26.56 13.61
CA GLU A 307 42.90 -26.59 14.16
C GLU A 307 43.92 -27.33 13.26
N ASN A 308 43.60 -27.67 12.01
CA ASN A 308 44.51 -28.37 11.10
C ASN A 308 45.38 -27.48 10.19
N ASP A 309 45.32 -26.14 10.30
CA ASP A 309 46.17 -25.25 9.48
C ASP A 309 47.50 -24.85 10.16
N LEU A 310 47.91 -25.59 11.20
CA LEU A 310 49.21 -25.45 11.87
C LEU A 310 50.01 -26.76 11.87
N THR A 311 50.32 -27.30 10.69
CA THR A 311 51.46 -28.22 10.50
C THR A 311 52.13 -28.05 9.16
#